data_AF-A0A5R2MXA7-F1
#
_entry.id   AF-A0A5R2MXA7-F1
#
_cell.length_a   1.000
_cell.length_b   1.000
_cell.length_c   1.000
_cell.angle_alpha   90.00
_cell.angle_beta   90.00
_cell.angle_gamma   90.00
#
_symmetry.space_group_name_H-M   'P 1'
#
loop_
_entity.id
_entity.type
_entity.pdbx_description
1 polymer ?
#
loop_
_entity_poly.entity_id
_entity_poly.type
_entity_poly.pdbx_seq_one_letter_code
_entity_poly.pdbx_strand_id
1 'polypeptide(L)' 'NPMYVAVLSIIIGQALLFSSWSIATYAAIAAAAMVTFVKLYEEPTLAGRYGAEYKAYRHNVPGWLPRITPWKG' A
#
# COMPACT_ATOMS: atom_id res chain seq x y z
N ASN A 1 -1.95 1.02 4.61
CA ASN A 1 -1.41 -0.10 3.83
C ASN A 1 0.11 -0.28 4.02
N PRO A 2 0.60 -0.34 5.28
CA PRO A 2 2.04 -0.42 5.56
C PRO A 2 2.69 -1.72 5.08
N MET A 3 1.95 -2.84 5.09
CA MET A 3 2.45 -4.13 4.61
C MET A 3 2.88 -4.07 3.14
N TYR A 4 2.04 -3.52 2.26
CA TYR A 4 2.35 -3.39 0.83
C TYR A 4 3.53 -2.46 0.58
N VAL A 5 3.63 -1.36 1.33
CA VAL A 5 4.79 -0.44 1.25
C VAL A 5 6.08 -1.18 1.59
N ALA A 6 6.08 -1.98 2.67
CA ALA A 6 7.24 -2.77 3.06
C ALA A 6 7.64 -3.78 1.98
N VAL A 7 6.68 -4.51 1.41
CA VAL A 7 6.95 -5.49 0.34
C VAL A 7 7.52 -4.79 -0.90
N LEU A 8 6.95 -3.67 -1.32
CA LEU A 8 7.48 -2.90 -2.46
C LEU A 8 8.89 -2.37 -2.19
N SER A 9 9.15 -1.84 -0.99
CA SER A 9 10.49 -1.39 -0.60
C SER A 9 11.51 -2.53 -0.66
N ILE A 10 11.14 -3.74 -0.24
CA ILE A 10 12.01 -4.92 -0.32
C ILE A 10 12.32 -5.28 -1.78
N ILE A 11 11.30 -5.36 -2.64
CA ILE A 11 11.51 -5.73 -4.06
C ILE A 11 12.34 -4.67 -4.79
N ILE A 12 12.09 -3.38 -4.51
CA ILE A 12 12.91 -2.28 -5.05
C ILE A 12 14.36 -2.39 -4.55
N GLY A 13 14.56 -2.69 -3.27
CA GLY A 13 15.89 -2.94 -2.70
C GLY A 13 16.61 -4.09 -3.41
N GLN A 14 15.91 -5.18 -3.71
CA GLN A 14 16.45 -6.28 -4.51
C GLN A 14 16.82 -5.84 -5.93
N ALA A 15 15.95 -5.07 -6.61
CA ALA A 15 16.24 -4.57 -7.95
C ALA A 15 17.52 -3.72 -7.99
N LEU A 16 17.73 -2.88 -6.97
CA LEU A 16 18.91 -2.04 -6.82
C LEU A 16 20.16 -2.86 -6.49
N LEU A 17 20.08 -3.79 -5.53
CA LEU A 17 21.21 -4.63 -5.12
C LEU A 17 21.71 -5.52 -6.25
N PHE A 18 20.82 -6.06 -7.08
CA PHE A 18 21.17 -6.93 -8.20
C PHE A 18 21.30 -6.17 -9.53
N SER A 19 21.11 -4.84 -9.53
CA SER A 19 21.09 -3.97 -10.72
C SER A 19 20.30 -4.57 -11.89
N SER A 20 19.17 -5.22 -11.58
CA SER A 20 18.47 -6.11 -12.49
C SER A 20 17.17 -5.49 -13.00
N TRP A 21 17.12 -5.23 -14.30
CA TRP A 21 15.94 -4.71 -14.98
C TRP A 21 14.74 -5.66 -14.94
N SER A 22 14.97 -6.98 -14.86
CA SER A 22 13.88 -7.95 -14.72
C SER A 22 13.19 -7.84 -13.35
N ILE A 23 13.97 -7.63 -12.28
CA ILE A 23 13.43 -7.41 -10.93
C ILE A 23 12.72 -6.06 -10.84
N ALA A 24 13.26 -5.01 -11.49
CA ALA A 24 12.57 -3.72 -11.57
C ALA A 24 11.21 -3.82 -12.27
N THR A 25 11.13 -4.57 -13.37
CA THR A 25 9.86 -4.81 -14.08
C THR A 25 8.89 -5.62 -13.23
N TYR A 26 9.37 -6.64 -12.53
CA TYR A 26 8.58 -7.39 -11.56
C TYR A 26 8.05 -6.49 -10.43
N ALA A 27 8.88 -5.58 -9.90
CA ALA A 27 8.47 -4.62 -8.89
C ALA A 27 7.32 -3.73 -9.38
N ALA A 28 7.40 -3.24 -10.62
CA ALA A 28 6.35 -2.42 -11.22
C ALA A 28 5.03 -3.19 -11.38
N ILE A 29 5.08 -4.45 -11.82
CA ILE A 29 3.91 -5.31 -11.95
C ILE A 29 3.30 -5.61 -10.57
N ALA A 30 4.14 -5.95 -9.58
CA ALA A 30 3.70 -6.18 -8.21
C ALA A 30 3.06 -4.94 -7.59
N ALA A 31 3.64 -3.76 -7.82
CA ALA A 31 3.08 -2.48 -7.38
C ALA A 31 1.71 -2.22 -8.00
N ALA A 32 1.57 -2.41 -9.31
CA ALA A 32 0.30 -2.22 -10.00
C ALA A 32 -0.77 -3.20 -9.48
N ALA A 33 -0.42 -4.47 -9.29
CA ALA A 33 -1.32 -5.49 -8.75
C ALA A 33 -1.78 -5.15 -7.33
N MET A 34 -0.86 -4.75 -6.44
CA MET A 34 -1.18 -4.34 -5.07
C MET A 34 -2.06 -3.09 -5.04
N VAL A 35 -1.72 -2.04 -5.79
CA VAL A 35 -2.53 -0.81 -5.86
C VAL A 35 -3.94 -1.11 -6.36
N THR A 36 -4.05 -1.95 -7.40
CA THR A 36 -5.34 -2.36 -7.97
C THR A 36 -6.16 -3.16 -6.96
N PHE A 37 -5.56 -4.14 -6.29
CA PHE A 37 -6.23 -4.94 -5.28
C PHE A 37 -6.73 -4.08 -4.09
N VAL A 38 -5.89 -3.17 -3.62
CA VAL A 38 -6.25 -2.23 -2.55
C VAL A 38 -7.45 -1.38 -2.96
N LYS A 39 -7.44 -0.83 -4.17
CA LYS A 39 -8.48 0.08 -4.67
C LYS A 39 -9.80 -0.62 -5.00
N LEU A 40 -9.74 -1.82 -5.57
CA LEU A 40 -10.93 -2.53 -6.06
C LEU A 40 -11.54 -3.49 -5.05
N TYR A 41 -10.75 -3.99 -4.10
CA TYR A 41 -11.20 -5.01 -3.16
C TYR A 41 -11.12 -4.52 -1.72
N GLU A 42 -9.94 -4.12 -1.26
CA GLU A 42 -9.75 -3.79 0.16
C GLU A 42 -10.53 -2.55 0.58
N GLU A 43 -10.41 -1.44 -0.16
CA GLU A 43 -11.11 -0.18 0.15
C GLU A 43 -12.65 -0.34 0.09
N PRO A 44 -13.25 -0.97 -0.95
CA PRO A 44 -14.70 -1.17 -1.01
C PRO A 44 -15.23 -2.15 0.04
N THR A 45 -14.52 -3.26 0.29
CA THR A 45 -14.93 -4.23 1.32
C THR A 45 -14.86 -3.63 2.71
N LEU A 46 -13.80 -2.87 3.04
CA LEU A 46 -13.68 -2.18 4.32
C LEU A 46 -14.71 -1.04 4.46
N ALA A 47 -14.97 -0.29 3.38
CA ALA A 47 -16.02 0.71 3.38
C ALA A 47 -17.42 0.10 3.56
N GLY A 48 -17.68 -1.08 2.99
CA GLY A 48 -18.94 -1.81 3.19
C GLY A 48 -19.09 -2.37 4.61
N ARG A 49 -17.99 -2.84 5.22
CA ARG A 49 -18.01 -3.46 6.56
C ARG A 49 -18.03 -2.46 7.71
N TYR A 50 -17.28 -1.37 7.59
CA TYR A 50 -17.04 -0.40 8.67
C TYR A 50 -17.63 0.99 8.38
N GLY A 51 -18.13 1.24 7.16
CA GLY A 51 -18.91 2.43 6.83
C GLY A 51 -18.22 3.75 7.17
N ALA A 52 -18.86 4.53 8.04
CA ALA A 52 -18.42 5.87 8.43
C ALA A 52 -17.10 5.88 9.21
N GLU A 53 -16.84 4.86 10.05
CA GLU A 53 -15.60 4.76 10.83
C GLU A 53 -14.39 4.57 9.90
N TYR A 54 -14.53 3.73 8.87
CA TYR A 54 -13.46 3.54 7.89
C TYR A 54 -13.24 4.78 7.03
N LYS A 55 -14.29 5.54 6.69
CA LYS A 55 -14.15 6.84 6.01
C LYS A 55 -13.38 7.84 6.87
N ALA A 56 -13.70 7.95 8.16
CA ALA A 56 -12.98 8.83 9.09
C ALA A 56 -11.51 8.40 9.24
N TYR A 57 -11.25 7.10 9.40
CA TYR A 57 -9.90 6.55 9.44
C TYR A 57 -9.10 6.89 8.17
N ARG A 58 -9.68 6.62 6.99
CA ARG A 58 -9.07 6.89 5.68
C ARG A 58 -8.75 8.36 5.43
N HIS A 59 -9.59 9.26 5.95
CA HIS A 59 -9.36 10.69 5.83
C HIS A 59 -8.19 11.16 6.69
N ASN A 60 -8.01 10.54 7.86
CA ASN A 60 -6.99 10.94 8.83
C ASN A 60 -5.68 10.15 8.71
N VAL A 61 -5.69 8.96 8.11
CA VAL A 61 -4.52 8.07 8.02
C VAL A 61 -4.18 7.83 6.55
N PRO A 62 -3.10 8.45 6.03
CA PRO A 62 -2.63 8.19 4.67
C PRO A 62 -2.26 6.70 4.52
N GLY A 63 -2.77 6.08 3.45
CA GLY A 63 -2.62 4.64 3.24
C GLY A 63 -1.20 4.20 2.89
N TRP A 64 -0.42 5.03 2.19
CA TRP A 64 0.88 4.66 1.62
C TRP A 64 2.07 5.37 2.27
N LEU A 65 1.86 6.54 2.85
CA LEU A 65 2.90 7.28 3.55
C LEU A 65 2.71 7.13 5.07
N PRO A 66 3.75 6.76 5.82
CA PRO A 66 3.65 6.66 7.26
C PRO A 66 3.44 8.05 7.87
N ARG A 67 2.50 8.17 8.81
CA ARG A 67 2.44 9.33 9.71
C ARG A 67 3.51 9.19 10.79
N ILE A 68 4.21 10.29 11.07
CA ILE A 68 5.20 10.36 12.16
C ILE A 68 4.48 10.45 13.53
N THR A 69 3.26 10.99 13.54
CA THR A 69 2.42 11.09 14.75
C THR A 69 1.20 10.19 14.66
N PRO A 70 0.84 9.45 15.73
CA PRO A 70 -0.32 8.58 15.75
C PRO A 70 -1.61 9.40 15.59
N TRP A 71 -2.59 8.84 14.88
CA TRP A 71 -3.95 9.38 14.88
C TRP A 71 -4.60 9.05 16.23
N LYS A 72 -5.00 10.09 16.96
CA LYS A 72 -5.84 10.00 18.15
C LYS A 72 -7.26 10.26 17.66
N GLY A 73 -8.02 9.18 17.47
CA GLY A 73 -9.42 9.23 17.03
C GLY A 73 -10.29 10.05 17.97
#